data_AF-A0A1W9SGW5-F1
#
_entry.id   AF-A0A1W9SGW5-F1
#
_cell.length_a   1.000
_cell.length_b   1.000
_cell.length_c   1.000
_cell.angle_alpha   90.00
_cell.angle_beta   90.00
_cell.angle_gamma   90.00
#
_symmetry.space_group_name_H-M   'P 1'
#
loop_
_entity.id
_entity.type
_entity.pdbx_description
1 polymer ?
#
loop_
_entity_poly.entity_id
_entity_poly.type
_entity_poly.pdbx_seq_one_letter_code
_entity_poly.pdbx_strand_id
1 'polypeptide(L)'
;MAGMDLPQEERYEEFHQVENGVGMTRYFINTFKEQNQQLPHRITHKRRLTIVTGKLAGNIIDEIIVKRLNRIKNLEVNSIIIKNNFFGESVTVTGLLTGEDIYTQLKQIEYGDYVILPANCLNFEGKFLDNWTPEMLETKLNSKVEIVDSDFISLIESIS
;
A
#
# COMPACT_ATOMS: atom_id res chain seq x y z
N MET A 1 -3.96 15.80 -31.30
CA MET A 1 -2.51 15.51 -31.16
C MET A 1 -2.40 14.30 -30.28
N ALA A 2 -2.20 13.16 -30.94
CA ALA A 2 -2.01 11.85 -30.34
C ALA A 2 -0.57 11.71 -29.83
N GLY A 3 -0.36 10.94 -28.76
CA GLY A 3 0.99 10.56 -28.35
C GLY A 3 1.15 10.36 -26.84
N MET A 4 0.61 9.25 -26.34
CA MET A 4 1.37 8.32 -25.49
C MET A 4 0.48 7.09 -25.27
N ASP A 5 0.65 6.11 -26.16
CA ASP A 5 0.14 4.76 -25.97
C ASP A 5 0.60 4.25 -24.61
N LEU A 6 -0.37 3.87 -23.78
CA LEU A 6 -0.13 3.02 -22.63
C LEU A 6 0.60 1.77 -23.14
N PRO A 7 1.68 1.31 -22.48
CA PRO A 7 2.33 0.07 -22.90
C PRO A 7 1.28 -1.06 -22.93
N GLN A 8 1.18 -1.69 -24.10
CA GLN A 8 0.29 -2.82 -24.41
C GLN A 8 0.40 -3.92 -23.36
N GLU A 9 -0.72 -4.62 -23.17
CA GLU A 9 -0.95 -5.76 -22.27
C GLU A 9 0.15 -6.85 -22.29
N GLU A 10 0.97 -6.92 -23.33
CA GLU A 10 1.92 -8.00 -23.61
C GLU A 10 3.18 -8.01 -22.72
N ARG A 11 3.50 -6.94 -21.98
CA ARG A 11 4.65 -6.97 -21.04
C ARG A 11 4.32 -7.43 -19.62
N TYR A 12 3.07 -7.84 -19.39
CA TYR A 12 2.61 -8.40 -18.11
C TYR A 12 2.36 -9.92 -18.19
N GLU A 13 2.72 -10.57 -19.31
CA GLU A 13 2.54 -12.00 -19.57
C GLU A 13 3.51 -12.94 -18.82
N GLU A 14 4.18 -12.48 -17.76
CA GLU A 14 4.98 -13.36 -16.88
C GLU A 14 4.45 -13.46 -15.45
N PHE A 15 3.29 -12.88 -15.15
CA PHE A 15 2.59 -13.19 -13.92
C PHE A 15 1.70 -14.41 -14.13
N HIS A 16 2.33 -15.59 -14.12
CA HIS A 16 1.64 -16.88 -14.11
C HIS A 16 0.46 -16.80 -13.13
N GLN A 17 -0.76 -16.94 -13.68
CA GLN A 17 -1.99 -17.03 -12.93
C GLN A 17 -1.97 -18.32 -12.12
N VAL A 18 -1.56 -18.25 -10.85
CA VAL A 18 -1.93 -19.24 -9.83
C VAL A 18 -2.18 -18.50 -8.51
N GLU A 19 -3.46 -18.48 -8.15
CA GLU A 19 -4.12 -18.35 -6.84
C GLU A 19 -3.43 -17.56 -5.69
N ASN A 20 -4.15 -16.53 -5.22
CA ASN A 20 -4.05 -15.86 -3.90
C ASN A 20 -3.18 -14.60 -3.71
N GLY A 21 -2.56 -14.02 -4.75
CA GLY A 21 -1.86 -12.72 -4.60
C GLY A 21 -1.93 -11.82 -5.82
N VAL A 22 -1.60 -12.37 -6.99
CA VAL A 22 -1.53 -11.64 -8.27
C VAL A 22 -2.89 -11.08 -8.71
N GLY A 23 -3.97 -11.85 -8.55
CA GLY A 23 -5.33 -11.43 -8.93
C GLY A 23 -5.81 -10.22 -8.13
N MET A 24 -5.56 -10.22 -6.81
CA MET A 24 -5.87 -9.08 -5.94
C MET A 24 -5.04 -7.86 -6.30
N THR A 25 -3.74 -8.03 -6.59
CA THR A 25 -2.88 -6.94 -7.07
C THR A 25 -3.43 -6.33 -8.36
N ARG A 26 -3.89 -7.13 -9.32
CA ARG A 26 -4.44 -6.59 -10.58
C ARG A 26 -5.75 -5.86 -10.39
N TYR A 27 -6.68 -6.43 -9.60
CA TYR A 27 -7.94 -5.76 -9.27
C TYR A 27 -7.68 -4.39 -8.63
N PHE A 28 -6.84 -4.37 -7.59
CA PHE A 28 -6.45 -3.16 -6.88
C PHE A 28 -5.85 -2.08 -7.80
N ILE A 29 -4.97 -2.46 -8.73
CA ILE A 29 -4.39 -1.54 -9.72
C ILE A 29 -5.45 -0.98 -10.66
N ASN A 30 -6.37 -1.82 -11.14
CA ASN A 30 -7.41 -1.37 -12.05
C ASN A 30 -8.35 -0.38 -11.34
N THR A 31 -8.75 -0.68 -10.11
CA THR A 31 -9.54 0.24 -9.28
C THR A 31 -8.81 1.57 -9.05
N PHE A 32 -7.52 1.53 -8.73
CA PHE A 32 -6.71 2.75 -8.60
C PHE A 32 -6.67 3.57 -9.90
N LYS A 33 -6.51 2.91 -11.05
CA LYS A 33 -6.49 3.57 -12.37
C LYS A 33 -7.82 4.23 -12.72
N GLU A 34 -8.94 3.65 -12.31
CA GLU A 34 -10.27 4.24 -12.48
C GLU A 34 -10.45 5.48 -11.58
N GLN A 35 -9.95 5.42 -10.35
CA GLN A 35 -9.98 6.53 -9.38
C GLN A 35 -9.01 7.66 -9.73
N ASN A 36 -7.98 7.38 -10.53
CA ASN A 36 -6.89 8.29 -10.88
C ASN A 36 -7.36 9.67 -11.38
N GLN A 37 -8.49 9.71 -12.11
CA GLN A 37 -9.08 10.94 -12.66
C GLN A 37 -9.79 11.79 -11.60
N GLN A 38 -10.15 11.20 -10.46
CA GLN A 38 -10.88 11.83 -9.36
C GLN A 38 -9.94 12.31 -8.25
N LEU A 39 -8.70 11.79 -8.20
CA LEU A 39 -7.70 12.21 -7.23
C LEU A 39 -7.35 13.70 -7.39
N PRO A 40 -7.32 14.47 -6.29
CA PRO A 40 -7.09 15.91 -6.35
C PRO A 40 -5.68 16.24 -6.82
N HIS A 41 -5.48 17.47 -7.29
CA HIS A 41 -4.15 17.98 -7.63
C HIS A 41 -3.33 18.45 -6.42
N ARG A 42 -3.97 18.65 -5.26
CA ARG A 42 -3.35 19.16 -4.03
C ARG A 42 -4.19 18.78 -2.80
N ILE A 43 -3.53 18.51 -1.68
CA ILE A 43 -4.13 18.45 -0.34
C ILE A 43 -3.84 19.71 0.49
N THR A 44 -4.67 20.03 1.48
CA THR A 44 -4.58 21.30 2.22
C THR A 44 -3.33 21.35 3.08
N HIS A 45 -3.10 20.29 3.86
CA HIS A 45 -1.95 20.18 4.74
C HIS A 45 -0.83 19.35 4.12
N LYS A 46 0.43 19.67 4.47
CA LYS A 46 1.55 18.81 4.07
C LYS A 46 1.47 17.49 4.82
N ARG A 47 1.52 16.38 4.09
CA ARG A 47 1.48 15.02 4.62
C ARG A 47 2.55 14.15 4.01
N ARG A 48 3.14 13.29 4.83
CA ARG A 48 4.04 12.21 4.42
C ARG A 48 3.38 10.87 4.74
N LEU A 49 3.20 10.02 3.74
CA LEU A 49 2.61 8.69 3.89
C LEU A 49 3.65 7.62 3.58
N THR A 50 3.56 6.50 4.30
CA THR A 50 4.29 5.28 3.98
C THR A 50 3.32 4.15 3.71
N ILE A 51 3.30 3.64 2.49
CA ILE A 51 2.50 2.47 2.11
C ILE A 51 3.29 1.21 2.43
N VAL A 52 2.73 0.35 3.26
CA VAL A 52 3.28 -0.98 3.53
C VAL A 52 2.86 -1.94 2.44
N THR A 53 3.82 -2.72 1.95
CA THR A 53 3.55 -3.76 0.96
C THR A 53 4.44 -4.99 1.17
N GLY A 54 4.08 -6.07 0.50
CA GLY A 54 4.86 -7.29 0.43
C GLY A 54 5.76 -7.28 -0.81
N LYS A 55 6.78 -8.13 -0.82
CA LYS A 55 7.76 -8.20 -1.92
C LYS A 55 7.11 -8.48 -3.29
N LEU A 56 5.99 -9.20 -3.33
CA LEU A 56 5.29 -9.53 -4.58
C LEU A 56 4.79 -8.26 -5.31
N ALA A 57 4.25 -7.30 -4.55
CA ALA A 57 3.59 -6.13 -5.11
C ALA A 57 4.46 -4.86 -5.09
N GLY A 58 5.58 -4.86 -4.34
CA GLY A 58 6.41 -3.67 -4.11
C GLY A 58 6.71 -2.83 -5.35
N ASN A 59 7.31 -3.43 -6.37
CA ASN A 59 7.66 -2.70 -7.60
C ASN A 59 6.43 -2.09 -8.29
N ILE A 60 5.29 -2.77 -8.26
CA ILE A 60 4.08 -2.30 -8.93
C ILE A 60 3.41 -1.17 -8.13
N ILE A 61 3.41 -1.26 -6.80
CA ILE A 61 2.95 -0.19 -5.91
C ILE A 61 3.76 1.08 -6.15
N ASP A 62 5.09 0.96 -6.23
CA ASP A 62 5.97 2.10 -6.50
C ASP A 62 5.68 2.73 -7.87
N GLU A 63 5.66 1.92 -8.92
CA GLU A 63 5.54 2.39 -10.30
C GLU A 63 4.17 3.02 -10.60
N ILE A 64 3.09 2.51 -10.01
CA ILE A 64 1.74 2.93 -10.35
C ILE A 64 1.20 3.90 -9.30
N ILE A 65 1.23 3.52 -8.03
CA ILE A 65 0.51 4.22 -6.96
C ILE A 65 1.38 5.35 -6.41
N VAL A 66 2.57 5.03 -5.91
CA VAL A 66 3.48 6.02 -5.30
C VAL A 66 3.83 7.12 -6.29
N LYS A 67 4.22 6.77 -7.52
CA LYS A 67 4.51 7.77 -8.56
C LYS A 67 3.35 8.68 -8.88
N ARG A 68 2.10 8.17 -8.85
CA ARG A 68 0.91 8.99 -9.13
C ARG A 68 0.52 9.86 -7.95
N LEU A 69 0.56 9.33 -6.72
CA LEU A 69 0.21 10.09 -5.51
C LEU A 69 1.20 11.22 -5.26
N ASN A 70 2.50 11.02 -5.56
CA ASN A 70 3.50 12.09 -5.48
C ASN A 70 3.30 13.23 -6.51
N ARG A 71 2.35 13.12 -7.45
CA ARG A 71 1.95 14.26 -8.30
C ARG A 71 0.98 15.21 -7.59
N ILE A 72 0.41 14.80 -6.46
CA ILE A 72 -0.50 15.61 -5.64
C ILE A 72 0.36 16.58 -4.82
N LYS A 73 0.16 17.89 -4.98
CA LYS A 73 0.90 18.89 -4.21
C LYS A 73 0.59 18.74 -2.72
N ASN A 74 1.61 19.02 -1.89
CA ASN A 74 1.61 18.85 -0.43
C ASN A 74 1.55 17.39 0.05
N LEU A 75 1.62 16.40 -0.84
CA LEU A 75 1.68 15.00 -0.48
C LEU A 75 3.04 14.42 -0.88
N GLU A 76 3.68 13.74 0.07
CA GLU A 76 4.86 12.91 -0.18
C GLU A 76 4.48 11.48 0.20
N VAL A 77 4.73 10.54 -0.70
CA VAL A 77 4.41 9.12 -0.48
C VAL A 77 5.65 8.30 -0.75
N ASN A 78 5.96 7.38 0.16
CA ASN A 78 6.91 6.31 -0.05
C ASN A 78 6.21 4.96 0.11
N SER A 79 6.78 3.89 -0.42
CA SER A 79 6.38 2.53 -0.05
C SER A 79 7.54 1.78 0.57
N ILE A 80 7.21 0.84 1.45
CA ILE A 80 8.18 -0.02 2.11
C ILE A 80 7.73 -1.46 2.01
N ILE A 81 8.64 -2.29 1.50
CA ILE A 81 8.49 -3.73 1.48
C ILE A 81 8.81 -4.26 2.87
N ILE A 82 7.82 -4.87 3.52
CA ILE A 82 7.99 -5.55 4.79
C ILE A 82 8.30 -7.02 4.51
N LYS A 83 9.41 -7.50 5.06
CA LYS A 83 9.76 -8.91 5.06
C LYS A 83 8.90 -9.65 6.08
N ASN A 84 8.42 -10.83 5.71
CA ASN A 84 7.70 -11.70 6.62
C ASN A 84 8.73 -12.52 7.43
N ASN A 85 9.02 -12.14 8.68
CA ASN A 85 9.92 -12.93 9.53
C ASN A 85 9.16 -13.99 10.31
N PHE A 86 7.85 -13.80 10.51
CA PHE A 86 7.00 -14.72 11.25
C PHE A 86 6.80 -16.06 10.54
N PHE A 87 6.39 -16.03 9.26
CA PHE A 87 6.22 -17.21 8.41
C PHE A 87 7.41 -17.48 7.48
N GLY A 88 8.38 -16.55 7.42
CA GLY A 88 9.63 -16.67 6.67
C GLY A 88 9.65 -15.84 5.37
N GLU A 89 10.84 -15.40 4.96
CA GLU A 89 11.03 -14.40 3.89
C GLU A 89 10.54 -14.84 2.50
N SER A 90 10.31 -16.15 2.30
CA SER A 90 9.68 -16.67 1.07
C SER A 90 8.21 -16.31 0.95
N VAL A 91 7.56 -15.89 2.05
CA VAL A 91 6.19 -15.38 2.05
C VAL A 91 6.21 -13.90 1.67
N THR A 92 5.71 -13.60 0.47
CA THR A 92 5.86 -12.27 -0.16
C THR A 92 4.57 -11.46 -0.26
N VAL A 93 3.46 -11.97 0.28
CA VAL A 93 2.13 -11.35 0.24
C VAL A 93 1.84 -10.57 1.53
N THR A 94 1.06 -9.50 1.43
CA THR A 94 0.71 -8.62 2.57
C THR A 94 -0.23 -9.29 3.55
N GLY A 95 -1.14 -10.15 3.08
CA GLY A 95 -2.14 -10.78 3.96
C GLY A 95 -1.61 -11.83 4.92
N LEU A 96 -0.29 -12.06 4.92
CA LEU A 96 0.39 -12.91 5.89
C LEU A 96 1.39 -12.13 6.77
N LEU A 97 1.46 -10.81 6.62
CA LEU A 97 2.30 -9.95 7.47
C LEU A 97 1.68 -9.83 8.87
N THR A 98 2.54 -9.84 9.89
CA THR A 98 2.14 -9.62 11.28
C THR A 98 2.34 -8.17 11.70
N GLY A 99 1.68 -7.76 12.78
CA GLY A 99 1.88 -6.43 13.36
C GLY A 99 3.33 -6.23 13.81
N GLU A 100 3.94 -7.27 14.40
CA GLU A 100 5.34 -7.28 14.80
C GLU A 100 6.30 -7.10 13.61
N ASP A 101 6.09 -7.80 12.48
CA ASP A 101 6.93 -7.66 11.29
C ASP A 101 6.91 -6.23 10.75
N ILE A 102 5.72 -5.62 10.71
CA ILE A 102 5.55 -4.23 10.27
C ILE A 102 6.25 -3.27 11.24
N TYR A 103 5.97 -3.39 12.54
CA TYR A 103 6.53 -2.50 13.56
C TYR A 103 8.06 -2.55 13.60
N THR A 104 8.63 -3.74 13.62
CA THR A 104 10.07 -3.95 13.79
C THR A 104 10.89 -3.38 12.64
N GLN A 105 10.34 -3.37 11.43
CA GLN A 105 10.98 -2.82 10.24
C GLN A 105 10.70 -1.32 10.08
N LEU A 106 9.47 -0.86 10.33
CA LEU A 106 9.14 0.57 10.24
C LEU A 106 9.86 1.41 11.30
N LYS A 107 10.04 0.90 12.53
CA LYS A 107 10.73 1.64 13.60
C LYS A 107 12.20 1.96 13.30
N GLN A 108 12.77 1.43 12.21
CA GLN A 108 14.16 1.65 11.79
C GLN A 108 14.29 2.71 10.70
N ILE A 109 13.19 3.30 10.25
CA ILE A 109 13.15 4.27 9.16
C ILE A 109 12.21 5.43 9.50
N GLU A 110 12.25 6.50 8.71
CA GLU A 110 11.25 7.56 8.77
C GLU A 110 10.02 7.14 7.93
N TYR A 111 8.85 6.99 8.58
CA TYR A 111 7.60 6.56 7.92
C TYR A 111 6.55 7.68 7.78
N GLY A 112 6.82 8.89 8.26
CA GLY A 112 5.95 10.04 8.06
C GLY A 112 4.77 10.12 9.04
N ASP A 113 3.71 10.80 8.60
CA ASP A 113 2.53 11.13 9.40
C ASP A 113 1.50 9.97 9.44
N TYR A 114 1.45 9.16 8.37
CA TYR A 114 0.54 8.03 8.23
C TYR A 114 1.25 6.80 7.65
N VAL A 115 0.89 5.65 8.18
CA VAL A 115 1.23 4.32 7.68
C VAL A 115 -0.01 3.72 7.05
N ILE A 116 0.07 3.41 5.75
CA ILE A 116 -1.06 2.87 4.99
C ILE A 116 -0.88 1.37 4.87
N LEU A 117 -1.86 0.60 5.35
CA LEU A 117 -1.86 -0.84 5.29
C LEU A 117 -2.96 -1.36 4.36
N PRO A 118 -2.66 -2.34 3.52
CA PRO A 118 -3.70 -3.08 2.79
C PRO A 118 -4.69 -3.74 3.75
N ALA A 119 -5.98 -3.69 3.42
CA ALA A 119 -7.04 -4.33 4.23
C ALA A 119 -6.81 -5.83 4.45
N ASN A 120 -6.20 -6.50 3.47
CA ASN A 120 -5.91 -7.92 3.56
C ASN A 120 -4.84 -8.29 4.62
N CYS A 121 -4.13 -7.34 5.23
CA CYS A 121 -3.24 -7.57 6.37
C CYS A 121 -4.00 -8.02 7.64
N LEU A 122 -5.32 -7.77 7.69
CA LEU A 122 -6.15 -8.07 8.84
C LEU A 122 -7.04 -9.29 8.55
N ASN A 123 -7.26 -10.10 9.58
CA ASN A 123 -8.24 -11.17 9.56
C ASN A 123 -9.68 -10.63 9.69
N PHE A 124 -10.67 -11.52 9.68
CA PHE A 124 -12.09 -11.16 9.79
C PHE A 124 -12.46 -10.47 11.12
N GLU A 125 -11.61 -10.56 12.15
CA GLU A 125 -11.78 -9.88 13.44
C GLU A 125 -11.09 -8.50 13.46
N GLY A 126 -10.48 -8.07 12.34
CA GLY A 126 -9.74 -6.81 12.27
C GLY A 126 -8.37 -6.87 12.95
N LYS A 127 -7.78 -8.06 13.11
CA LYS A 127 -6.48 -8.26 13.76
C LYS A 127 -5.43 -8.78 12.79
N PHE A 128 -4.17 -8.45 13.04
CA PHE A 128 -3.05 -9.15 12.42
C PHE A 128 -2.98 -10.61 12.91
N LEU A 129 -2.19 -11.44 12.21
CA LEU A 129 -2.07 -12.88 12.53
C LEU A 129 -1.38 -13.17 13.87
N ASP A 130 -0.66 -12.20 14.43
CA ASP A 130 -0.05 -12.22 15.76
C ASP A 130 -0.93 -11.60 16.86
N ASN A 131 -2.23 -11.41 16.58
CA ASN A 131 -3.23 -10.80 17.47
C ASN A 131 -3.01 -9.32 17.79
N TRP A 132 -2.08 -8.64 17.12
CA TRP A 132 -2.01 -7.19 17.20
C TRP A 132 -3.25 -6.56 16.54
N THR A 133 -3.61 -5.37 16.99
CA THR A 133 -4.62 -4.54 16.33
C THR A 133 -3.95 -3.35 15.63
N PRO A 134 -4.60 -2.72 14.64
CA PRO A 134 -4.12 -1.48 14.05
C PRO A 134 -3.84 -0.39 15.11
N GLU A 135 -4.67 -0.26 16.14
CA GLU A 135 -4.50 0.73 17.22
C GLU A 135 -3.26 0.45 18.08
N MET A 136 -2.94 -0.83 18.30
CA MET A 136 -1.69 -1.21 18.97
C MET A 136 -0.48 -0.80 18.14
N LEU A 137 -0.56 -0.98 16.82
CA LEU A 137 0.50 -0.58 15.89
C LEU A 137 0.63 0.96 15.83
N GLU A 138 -0.48 1.69 15.74
CA GLU A 138 -0.51 3.17 15.82
C GLU A 138 0.20 3.67 17.08
N THR A 139 -0.19 3.11 18.23
CA THR A 139 0.36 3.50 19.54
C THR A 139 1.87 3.25 19.60
N LYS A 140 2.33 2.11 19.06
CA LYS A 140 3.75 1.75 19.06
C LYS A 140 4.59 2.57 18.10
N LEU A 141 4.03 2.95 16.95
CA LEU A 141 4.69 3.79 15.95
C LEU A 141 4.55 5.28 16.25
N ASN A 142 3.63 5.71 17.12
CA ASN A 142 3.30 7.11 17.29
C ASN A 142 2.98 7.80 15.93
N SER A 143 2.29 7.07 15.06
CA SER A 143 1.86 7.49 13.73
C SER A 143 0.47 6.94 13.48
N LYS A 144 -0.32 7.63 12.66
CA LYS A 144 -1.63 7.13 12.25
C LYS A 144 -1.49 5.92 11.34
N VAL A 145 -2.37 4.96 11.48
CA VAL A 145 -2.43 3.74 10.65
C VAL A 145 -3.78 3.74 9.96
N GLU A 146 -3.77 3.84 8.65
CA GLU A 146 -4.98 3.80 7.82
C GLU A 146 -5.05 2.47 7.09
N ILE A 147 -6.18 1.79 7.23
CA ILE A 147 -6.45 0.53 6.51
C ILE A 147 -7.16 0.88 5.21
N VAL A 148 -6.52 0.53 4.09
CA VAL A 148 -7.03 0.83 2.75
C VAL A 148 -7.23 -0.47 2.01
N ASP A 149 -8.46 -0.69 1.54
CA ASP A 149 -8.73 -1.77 0.60
C ASP A 149 -8.36 -1.32 -0.80
N SER A 150 -9.27 -0.69 -1.55
CA SER A 150 -9.01 -0.15 -2.90
C SER A 150 -9.49 1.29 -3.10
N ASP A 151 -9.89 1.99 -2.03
CA ASP A 151 -10.43 3.35 -2.09
C ASP A 151 -9.40 4.41 -1.71
N PHE A 152 -8.64 4.87 -2.72
CA PHE A 152 -7.67 5.94 -2.52
C PHE A 152 -8.31 7.33 -2.48
N ILE A 153 -9.54 7.49 -2.95
CA ILE A 153 -10.22 8.79 -2.88
C ILE A 153 -10.52 9.09 -1.42
N SER A 154 -11.18 8.15 -0.73
CA SER A 154 -11.48 8.26 0.70
C SER A 154 -10.21 8.43 1.54
N LEU A 155 -9.12 7.71 1.21
CA LEU A 155 -7.83 7.91 1.87
C LEU A 155 -7.32 9.35 1.73
N ILE A 156 -7.33 9.91 0.52
CA ILE A 156 -6.81 11.25 0.29
C ILE A 156 -7.70 12.31 0.95
N GLU A 157 -9.01 12.09 0.99
CA GLU A 157 -9.95 12.97 1.68
C GLU A 157 -9.74 12.98 3.21
N SER A 158 -9.47 11.81 3.82
CA SER A 158 -9.29 11.71 5.28
C SER A 158 -8.04 12.41 5.81
N ILE A 159 -7.00 12.51 4.98
CA ILE A 159 -5.70 13.12 5.36
C ILE A 159 -5.54 14.59 4.94
N SER A 160 -6.47 15.10 4.14
CA SER A 160 -6.36 16.39 3.44
C SER A 160 -6.33 17.62 4.35
#